data_AF-A0A8H7LCG1-F1
#
_entry.id   AF-A0A8H7LCG1-F1
#
_cell.length_a   1.000
_cell.length_b   1.000
_cell.length_c   1.000
_cell.angle_alpha   90.00
_cell.angle_beta   90.00
_cell.angle_gamma   90.00
#
_symmetry.space_group_name_H-M   'P 1'
#
loop_
_entity.id
_entity.type
_entity.pdbx_description
1 polymer ?
#
loop_
_entity_poly.entity_id
_entity_poly.type
_entity_poly.pdbx_seq_one_letter_code
_entity_poly.pdbx_strand_id
1 'polypeptide(L)'
;MNDISDSGELFTIRNQFYTGQHSKVVAYDLDLFSPEAQLKVLEFQVRSIVARDDDASLLIEQGKSFFPDQEEVFSVLQAWNDLATFGTDELTYFDDIAEATFETQAVLTALYLVKYHKDVDLAIALLTKFTARASENAFELEPYLLLVQLYLFKENFAEANKVVLFVMTLQLKHIPEAQEVLDQVAALDYKGAGTADMLANRITYEYLTNDGPMWWHCCVNWPLQMPSTSFWLISRRKNERFDAIVEKYQVV
;
A
#
# COMPACT_ATOMS: atom_id res chain seq x y z
N MET A 1 12.96 17.24 7.16
CA MET A 1 11.63 17.14 7.77
C MET A 1 11.50 15.72 8.28
N ASN A 2 11.15 15.56 9.56
CA ASN A 2 11.15 14.27 10.24
C ASN A 2 9.78 13.59 10.07
N ASP A 3 9.58 12.86 8.97
CA ASP A 3 8.43 11.98 8.74
C ASP A 3 8.35 10.80 9.74
N ILE A 4 9.30 10.71 10.68
CA ILE A 4 9.30 9.74 11.78
C ILE A 4 8.36 10.18 12.92
N SER A 5 7.97 11.47 12.96
CA SER A 5 7.09 12.08 13.98
C SER A 5 5.75 11.36 14.12
N ASP A 6 5.06 11.12 13.01
CA ASP A 6 3.69 10.55 13.01
C ASP A 6 3.65 9.08 13.46
N SER A 7 4.76 8.35 13.27
CA SER A 7 4.81 6.93 13.61
C SER A 7 4.76 6.68 15.12
N GLY A 8 5.33 7.59 15.92
CA GLY A 8 5.40 7.47 17.37
C GLY A 8 4.09 7.86 18.06
N GLU A 9 3.51 8.98 17.66
CA GLU A 9 2.27 9.50 18.27
C GLU A 9 1.08 8.60 17.98
N LEU A 10 0.93 8.13 16.73
CA LEU A 10 -0.15 7.23 16.34
C LEU A 10 0.11 5.75 16.70
N PHE A 11 1.28 5.40 17.22
CA PHE A 11 1.65 4.00 17.50
C PHE A 11 0.62 3.30 18.40
N THR A 12 0.28 3.95 19.51
CA THR A 12 -0.58 3.34 20.54
C THR A 12 -2.00 3.16 20.02
N ILE A 13 -2.57 4.17 19.37
CA ILE A 13 -3.95 4.10 18.84
C ILE A 13 -4.04 3.10 17.68
N ARG A 14 -3.03 3.03 16.79
CA ARG A 14 -2.95 2.00 15.73
C ARG A 14 -2.93 0.60 16.32
N ASN A 15 -2.06 0.36 17.30
CA ASN A 15 -1.98 -0.96 17.95
C ASN A 15 -3.32 -1.34 18.59
N GLN A 16 -3.98 -0.41 19.28
CA GLN A 16 -5.30 -0.65 19.86
C GLN A 16 -6.36 -0.92 18.80
N PHE A 17 -6.37 -0.18 17.70
CA PHE A 17 -7.29 -0.38 16.58
C PHE A 17 -7.14 -1.77 15.97
N TYR A 18 -5.92 -2.15 15.55
CA TYR A 18 -5.67 -3.43 14.88
C TYR A 18 -5.77 -4.66 15.81
N THR A 19 -5.70 -4.46 17.13
CA THR A 19 -5.93 -5.53 18.13
C THR A 19 -7.37 -5.57 18.64
N GLY A 20 -8.29 -4.81 18.04
CA GLY A 20 -9.72 -4.85 18.36
C GLY A 20 -10.12 -4.12 19.64
N GLN A 21 -9.24 -3.30 20.23
CA GLN A 21 -9.52 -2.52 21.44
C GLN A 21 -10.32 -1.24 21.12
N HIS A 22 -11.41 -1.37 20.35
CA HIS A 22 -12.18 -0.27 19.78
C HIS A 22 -12.74 0.70 20.83
N SER A 23 -13.14 0.23 22.01
CA SER A 23 -13.59 1.12 23.10
C SER A 23 -12.49 2.09 23.57
N LYS A 24 -11.21 1.67 23.53
CA LYS A 24 -10.09 2.54 23.91
C LYS A 24 -9.78 3.56 22.81
N VAL A 25 -9.84 3.13 21.55
CA VAL A 25 -9.67 4.01 20.38
C VAL A 25 -10.67 5.15 20.40
N VAL A 26 -11.95 4.85 20.62
CA VAL A 26 -13.03 5.85 20.68
C VAL A 26 -12.90 6.81 21.87
N ALA A 27 -12.25 6.40 22.96
CA ALA A 27 -12.12 7.20 24.16
C ALA A 27 -11.00 8.26 24.12
N TYR A 28 -10.18 8.28 23.08
CA TYR A 28 -9.14 9.28 22.93
C TYR A 28 -9.72 10.70 22.73
N ASP A 29 -9.09 11.66 23.37
CA ASP A 29 -9.33 13.08 23.11
C ASP A 29 -8.42 13.54 21.94
N LEU A 30 -9.00 14.24 20.97
CA LEU A 30 -8.27 14.72 19.78
C LEU A 30 -7.21 15.77 20.16
N ASP A 31 -7.43 16.53 21.22
CA ASP A 31 -6.50 17.57 21.68
C ASP A 31 -5.18 16.99 22.23
N LEU A 32 -5.11 15.67 22.43
CA LEU A 32 -3.88 14.95 22.79
C LEU A 32 -2.96 14.68 21.60
N PHE A 33 -3.42 14.94 20.38
CA PHE A 33 -2.70 14.66 19.15
C PHE A 33 -2.33 15.94 18.41
N SER A 34 -1.19 15.90 17.70
CA SER A 34 -0.78 16.95 16.78
C SER A 34 -1.86 17.22 15.71
N PRO A 35 -2.02 18.47 15.23
CA PRO A 35 -3.00 18.80 14.20
C PRO A 35 -2.92 17.90 12.96
N GLU A 36 -1.71 17.49 12.58
CA GLU A 36 -1.45 16.59 11.45
C GLU A 36 -1.97 15.16 11.70
N ALA A 37 -1.93 14.68 12.94
CA ALA A 37 -2.37 13.36 13.33
C ALA A 37 -3.89 13.27 13.63
N GLN A 38 -4.53 14.37 13.97
CA GLN A 38 -5.94 14.40 14.42
C GLN A 38 -6.92 13.81 13.39
N LEU A 39 -6.75 14.10 12.10
CA LEU A 39 -7.61 13.51 11.06
C LEU A 39 -7.52 11.98 11.07
N LYS A 40 -6.32 11.43 11.22
CA LYS A 40 -6.10 9.98 11.24
C LYS A 40 -6.64 9.34 12.52
N VAL A 41 -6.56 10.04 13.65
CA VAL A 41 -7.21 9.61 14.90
C VAL A 41 -8.72 9.53 14.72
N LEU A 42 -9.33 10.57 14.15
CA LEU A 42 -10.77 10.62 13.90
C LEU A 42 -11.19 9.48 12.96
N GLU A 43 -10.42 9.19 11.91
CA GLU A 43 -10.63 8.03 11.05
C GLU A 43 -10.68 6.72 11.85
N PHE A 44 -9.69 6.48 12.73
CA PHE A 44 -9.66 5.28 13.58
C PHE A 44 -10.83 5.23 14.57
N GLN A 45 -11.25 6.38 15.11
CA GLN A 45 -12.41 6.48 15.99
C GLN A 45 -13.69 6.10 15.26
N VAL A 46 -13.96 6.71 14.09
CA VAL A 46 -15.14 6.39 13.26
C VAL A 46 -15.16 4.91 12.90
N ARG A 47 -14.04 4.38 12.38
CA ARG A 47 -13.94 2.96 12.01
C ARG A 47 -14.11 2.03 13.22
N SER A 48 -13.70 2.45 14.41
CA SER A 48 -13.90 1.71 15.67
C SER A 48 -15.34 1.75 16.19
N ILE A 49 -16.05 2.86 16.00
CA ILE A 49 -17.49 2.97 16.31
C ILE A 49 -18.25 2.00 15.40
N VAL A 50 -17.99 2.06 14.09
CA VAL A 50 -18.62 1.14 13.12
C VAL A 50 -18.29 -0.33 13.41
N ALA A 51 -17.04 -0.65 13.78
CA ALA A 51 -16.64 -2.01 14.15
C ALA A 51 -17.33 -2.56 15.41
N ARG A 52 -17.94 -1.69 16.22
CA ARG A 52 -18.75 -2.05 17.40
C ARG A 52 -20.25 -2.12 17.09
N ASP A 53 -20.64 -1.98 15.82
CA ASP A 53 -22.02 -1.88 15.36
C ASP A 53 -22.77 -0.65 15.95
N ASP A 54 -22.02 0.40 16.30
CA ASP A 54 -22.55 1.69 16.76
C ASP A 54 -22.61 2.70 15.58
N ASP A 55 -23.48 3.72 15.66
CA ASP A 55 -23.59 4.78 14.63
C ASP A 55 -22.56 5.90 14.84
N ALA A 56 -21.73 6.14 13.82
CA ALA A 56 -20.67 7.15 13.83
C ALA A 56 -21.08 8.50 13.21
N SER A 57 -22.31 8.65 12.72
CA SER A 57 -22.79 9.85 12.01
C SER A 57 -22.49 11.16 12.74
N LEU A 58 -22.67 11.21 14.07
CA LEU A 58 -22.38 12.41 14.87
C LEU A 58 -20.90 12.81 14.82
N LEU A 59 -20.00 11.83 14.95
CA LEU A 59 -18.55 12.08 14.93
C LEU A 59 -18.09 12.48 13.53
N ILE A 60 -18.69 11.91 12.49
CA ILE A 60 -18.43 12.27 11.09
C ILE A 60 -18.82 13.73 10.83
N GLU A 61 -20.01 14.16 11.24
CA GLU A 61 -20.47 15.55 11.08
C GLU A 61 -19.61 16.56 11.85
N GLN A 62 -19.17 16.19 13.06
CA GLN A 62 -18.19 16.98 13.81
C GLN A 62 -16.86 17.07 13.07
N GLY A 63 -16.37 15.94 12.55
CA GLY A 63 -15.14 15.88 11.76
C GLY A 63 -15.16 16.77 10.52
N LYS A 64 -16.27 16.77 9.76
CA LYS A 64 -16.46 17.67 8.61
C LYS A 64 -16.34 19.15 9.00
N SER A 65 -16.78 19.50 10.20
CA SER A 65 -16.67 20.88 10.71
C SER A 65 -15.23 21.25 11.08
N PHE A 66 -14.44 20.29 11.62
CA PHE A 66 -13.04 20.50 11.98
C PHE A 66 -12.08 20.44 10.77
N PHE A 67 -12.41 19.64 9.77
CA PHE A 67 -11.57 19.38 8.59
C PHE A 67 -12.39 19.58 7.29
N PRO A 68 -12.80 20.82 6.98
CA PRO A 68 -13.69 21.10 5.85
C PRO A 68 -13.09 20.75 4.49
N ASP A 69 -11.76 20.74 4.38
CA ASP A 69 -11.03 20.43 3.13
C ASP A 69 -10.88 18.92 2.88
N GLN A 70 -11.41 18.06 3.76
CA GLN A 70 -11.27 16.60 3.71
C GLN A 70 -12.59 15.90 3.33
N GLU A 71 -13.39 16.52 2.46
CA GLU A 71 -14.72 16.04 2.06
C GLU A 71 -14.69 14.59 1.54
N GLU A 72 -13.68 14.23 0.74
CA GLU A 72 -13.56 12.87 0.19
C GLU A 72 -13.39 11.83 1.30
N VAL A 73 -12.57 12.11 2.32
CA VAL A 73 -12.33 11.19 3.45
C VAL A 73 -13.64 10.97 4.21
N PHE A 74 -14.36 12.04 4.54
CA PHE A 74 -15.64 11.91 5.24
C PHE A 74 -16.74 11.26 4.42
N SER A 75 -16.72 11.42 3.10
CA SER A 75 -17.66 10.73 2.21
C SER A 75 -17.47 9.21 2.26
N VAL A 76 -16.22 8.74 2.23
CA VAL A 76 -15.90 7.32 2.39
C VAL A 76 -16.30 6.81 3.78
N LEU A 77 -16.00 7.58 4.82
CA LEU A 77 -16.34 7.20 6.20
C LEU A 77 -17.86 7.14 6.43
N GLN A 78 -18.62 8.08 5.85
CA GLN A 78 -20.08 8.04 5.89
C GLN A 78 -20.60 6.83 5.16
N ALA A 79 -20.13 6.56 3.93
CA ALA A 79 -20.54 5.38 3.17
C ALA A 79 -20.27 4.08 3.95
N TRP A 80 -19.14 3.99 4.64
CA TRP A 80 -18.83 2.83 5.48
C TRP A 80 -19.74 2.70 6.70
N ASN A 81 -20.10 3.81 7.34
CA ASN A 81 -21.08 3.83 8.44
C ASN A 81 -22.48 3.42 7.96
N ASP A 82 -22.88 3.92 6.80
CA ASP A 82 -24.18 3.63 6.20
C ASP A 82 -24.29 2.15 5.83
N LEU A 83 -23.22 1.53 5.31
CA LEU A 83 -23.18 0.09 5.05
C LEU A 83 -23.43 -0.76 6.30
N ALA A 84 -22.91 -0.34 7.45
CA ALA A 84 -23.13 -1.08 8.71
C ALA A 84 -24.58 -0.96 9.19
N THR A 85 -25.22 0.16 8.91
CA THR A 85 -26.59 0.47 9.37
C THR A 85 -27.66 -0.07 8.42
N PHE A 86 -27.44 0.06 7.11
CA PHE A 86 -28.43 -0.20 6.07
C PHE A 86 -28.10 -1.40 5.17
N GLY A 87 -26.87 -1.93 5.25
CA GLY A 87 -26.39 -2.98 4.36
C GLY A 87 -26.06 -2.45 2.96
N THR A 88 -26.10 -3.33 1.97
CA THR A 88 -25.93 -2.98 0.55
C THR A 88 -27.28 -2.77 -0.11
N ASP A 89 -27.56 -1.58 -0.62
CA ASP A 89 -28.66 -1.30 -1.54
C ASP A 89 -28.17 -1.34 -3.01
N GLU A 90 -28.98 -0.87 -3.98
CA GLU A 90 -28.69 -1.02 -5.41
C GLU A 90 -27.48 -0.19 -5.91
N LEU A 91 -27.02 0.81 -5.15
CA LEU A 91 -25.89 1.68 -5.50
C LEU A 91 -25.14 2.11 -4.23
N THR A 92 -24.13 1.33 -3.84
CA THR A 92 -23.25 1.76 -2.76
C THR A 92 -22.11 2.61 -3.32
N TYR A 93 -21.64 3.59 -2.54
CA TYR A 93 -20.46 4.42 -2.86
C TYR A 93 -19.28 3.61 -3.43
N PHE A 94 -19.06 2.41 -2.91
CA PHE A 94 -17.91 1.57 -3.23
C PHE A 94 -18.02 0.85 -4.57
N ASP A 95 -19.23 0.69 -5.12
CA ASP A 95 -19.44 0.02 -6.41
C ASP A 95 -18.85 0.84 -7.58
N ASP A 96 -18.75 2.16 -7.42
CA ASP A 96 -18.22 3.08 -8.43
C ASP A 96 -16.69 3.26 -8.36
N ILE A 97 -16.01 2.67 -7.37
CA ILE A 97 -14.58 2.87 -7.14
C ILE A 97 -13.75 1.88 -7.97
N ALA A 98 -13.32 2.32 -9.16
CA ALA A 98 -12.40 1.57 -10.01
C ALA A 98 -10.90 1.79 -9.66
N GLU A 99 -10.57 2.93 -9.06
CA GLU A 99 -9.22 3.28 -8.62
C GLU A 99 -9.30 4.12 -7.36
N ALA A 100 -8.69 3.65 -6.28
CA ALA A 100 -8.66 4.40 -5.04
C ALA A 100 -7.66 5.56 -5.11
N THR A 101 -7.99 6.71 -4.52
CA THR A 101 -7.16 7.93 -4.54
C THR A 101 -6.31 8.11 -3.26
N PHE A 102 -6.76 7.60 -2.11
CA PHE A 102 -6.06 7.66 -0.82
C PHE A 102 -6.25 6.40 0.02
N GLU A 103 -5.42 6.22 1.06
CA GLU A 103 -5.35 4.99 1.89
C GLU A 103 -6.73 4.48 2.33
N THR A 104 -7.52 5.33 2.98
CA THR A 104 -8.80 4.97 3.61
C THR A 104 -9.82 4.51 2.59
N GLN A 105 -9.86 5.14 1.40
CA GLN A 105 -10.70 4.70 0.30
C GLN A 105 -10.27 3.32 -0.22
N ALA A 106 -8.96 3.09 -0.38
CA ALA A 106 -8.44 1.82 -0.84
C ALA A 106 -8.79 0.67 0.12
N VAL A 107 -8.56 0.89 1.42
CA VAL A 107 -8.83 -0.09 2.47
C VAL A 107 -10.31 -0.40 2.57
N LEU A 108 -11.17 0.62 2.70
CA LEU A 108 -12.60 0.40 2.91
C LEU A 108 -13.29 -0.16 1.65
N THR A 109 -12.85 0.21 0.46
CA THR A 109 -13.35 -0.41 -0.79
C THR A 109 -12.95 -1.89 -0.87
N ALA A 110 -11.69 -2.24 -0.55
CA ALA A 110 -11.26 -3.63 -0.54
C ALA A 110 -12.03 -4.48 0.49
N LEU A 111 -12.26 -3.93 1.69
CA LEU A 111 -13.07 -4.59 2.72
C LEU A 111 -14.52 -4.76 2.28
N TYR A 112 -15.09 -3.76 1.61
CA TYR A 112 -16.44 -3.84 1.03
C TYR A 112 -16.56 -4.99 0.02
N LEU A 113 -15.65 -5.06 -0.95
CA LEU A 113 -15.62 -6.09 -1.98
C LEU A 113 -15.54 -7.50 -1.38
N VAL A 114 -14.68 -7.69 -0.38
CA VAL A 114 -14.52 -8.98 0.29
C VAL A 114 -15.74 -9.32 1.15
N LYS A 115 -16.24 -8.36 1.93
CA LYS A 115 -17.31 -8.61 2.91
C LYS A 115 -18.66 -8.83 2.24
N TYR A 116 -19.03 -8.01 1.26
CA TYR A 116 -20.37 -7.97 0.69
C TYR A 116 -20.46 -8.66 -0.68
N HIS A 117 -19.50 -8.43 -1.57
CA HIS A 117 -19.49 -9.08 -2.90
C HIS A 117 -18.82 -10.44 -2.94
N LYS A 118 -18.04 -10.79 -1.90
CA LYS A 118 -17.18 -11.98 -1.86
C LYS A 118 -16.15 -12.01 -3.00
N ASP A 119 -15.83 -10.84 -3.56
CA ASP A 119 -14.89 -10.71 -4.67
C ASP A 119 -13.50 -10.34 -4.16
N VAL A 120 -12.77 -11.38 -3.77
CA VAL A 120 -11.38 -11.26 -3.29
C VAL A 120 -10.44 -10.85 -4.41
N ASP A 121 -10.70 -11.28 -5.65
CA ASP A 121 -9.81 -11.02 -6.78
C ASP A 121 -9.87 -9.55 -7.19
N LEU A 122 -11.06 -8.95 -7.16
CA LEU A 122 -11.22 -7.51 -7.38
C LEU A 122 -10.61 -6.67 -6.27
N ALA A 123 -10.73 -7.10 -5.00
CA ALA A 123 -10.06 -6.44 -3.88
C ALA A 123 -8.54 -6.47 -4.01
N ILE A 124 -7.96 -7.62 -4.40
CA ILE A 124 -6.52 -7.75 -4.69
C ILE A 124 -6.12 -6.82 -5.85
N ALA A 125 -6.90 -6.79 -6.94
CA ALA A 125 -6.61 -5.94 -8.09
C ALA A 125 -6.61 -4.45 -7.72
N LEU A 126 -7.58 -4.01 -6.93
CA LEU A 126 -7.70 -2.64 -6.44
C LEU A 126 -6.49 -2.24 -5.57
N LEU A 127 -6.14 -3.08 -4.58
CA LEU A 127 -5.00 -2.81 -3.69
C LEU A 127 -3.65 -2.90 -4.42
N THR A 128 -3.52 -3.81 -5.39
CA THR A 128 -2.31 -3.92 -6.23
C THR A 128 -2.12 -2.65 -7.07
N LYS A 129 -3.19 -2.13 -7.66
CA LYS A 129 -3.15 -0.88 -8.43
C LYS A 129 -2.78 0.31 -7.53
N PHE A 130 -3.37 0.37 -6.34
CA PHE A 130 -3.08 1.41 -5.36
C PHE A 130 -1.61 1.41 -4.92
N THR A 131 -1.10 0.24 -4.52
CA THR A 131 0.27 0.07 -4.01
C THR A 131 1.35 0.15 -5.10
N ALA A 132 0.99 -0.03 -6.37
CA ALA A 132 1.91 0.19 -7.48
C ALA A 132 2.38 1.67 -7.59
N ARG A 133 1.64 2.62 -7.02
CA ARG A 133 2.02 4.05 -6.94
C ARG A 133 2.91 4.31 -5.72
N ALA A 134 3.94 3.48 -5.54
CA ALA A 134 4.79 3.50 -4.35
C ALA A 134 5.48 4.86 -4.10
N SER A 135 5.75 5.66 -5.14
CA SER A 135 6.30 7.01 -4.98
C SER A 135 5.36 7.98 -4.26
N GLU A 136 4.06 7.70 -4.27
CA GLU A 136 3.01 8.52 -3.66
C GLU A 136 2.55 7.89 -2.34
N ASN A 137 2.47 6.55 -2.29
CA ASN A 137 1.74 5.81 -1.26
C ASN A 137 2.63 4.86 -0.44
N ALA A 138 3.96 4.99 -0.48
CA ALA A 138 4.89 4.07 0.20
C ALA A 138 4.67 3.96 1.72
N PHE A 139 4.20 5.03 2.36
CA PHE A 139 4.03 5.07 3.83
C PHE A 139 2.63 4.68 4.30
N GLU A 140 1.71 4.45 3.37
CA GLU A 140 0.34 3.98 3.64
C GLU A 140 0.37 2.45 3.80
N LEU A 141 0.70 2.01 5.01
CA LEU A 141 1.02 0.61 5.28
C LEU A 141 -0.21 -0.31 5.26
N GLU A 142 -1.40 0.21 5.56
CA GLU A 142 -2.60 -0.61 5.73
C GLU A 142 -3.01 -1.34 4.44
N PRO A 143 -3.01 -0.72 3.24
CA PRO A 143 -3.21 -1.39 1.96
C PRO A 143 -2.29 -2.58 1.72
N TYR A 144 -1.00 -2.47 2.07
CA TYR A 144 -0.05 -3.57 1.90
C TYR A 144 -0.35 -4.72 2.86
N LEU A 145 -0.67 -4.41 4.12
CA LEU A 145 -1.02 -5.44 5.11
C LEU A 145 -2.29 -6.18 4.71
N LEU A 146 -3.31 -5.47 4.21
CA LEU A 146 -4.53 -6.08 3.71
C LEU A 146 -4.24 -6.95 2.47
N LEU A 147 -3.41 -6.47 1.54
CA LEU A 147 -2.99 -7.23 0.37
C LEU A 147 -2.27 -8.54 0.74
N VAL A 148 -1.39 -8.51 1.74
CA VAL A 148 -0.75 -9.73 2.30
C VAL A 148 -1.82 -10.69 2.81
N GLN A 149 -2.78 -10.22 3.60
CA GLN A 149 -3.85 -11.06 4.14
C GLN A 149 -4.69 -11.71 3.03
N LEU A 150 -5.03 -10.97 1.97
CA LEU A 150 -5.79 -11.50 0.84
C LEU A 150 -4.98 -12.53 0.04
N TYR A 151 -3.68 -12.31 -0.18
CA TYR A 151 -2.82 -13.30 -0.82
C TYR A 151 -2.68 -14.58 0.02
N LEU A 152 -2.52 -14.46 1.34
CA LEU A 152 -2.51 -15.61 2.24
C LEU A 152 -3.85 -16.37 2.20
N PHE A 153 -4.98 -15.65 2.18
CA PHE A 153 -6.31 -16.25 2.04
C PHE A 153 -6.47 -17.03 0.73
N LYS A 154 -5.85 -16.57 -0.37
CA LYS A 154 -5.81 -17.25 -1.67
C LYS A 154 -4.73 -18.32 -1.80
N GLU A 155 -4.00 -18.61 -0.72
CA GLU A 155 -2.82 -19.50 -0.70
C GLU A 155 -1.70 -19.07 -1.68
N ASN A 156 -1.69 -17.79 -2.06
CA ASN A 156 -0.66 -17.21 -2.92
C ASN A 156 0.52 -16.69 -2.08
N PHE A 157 1.25 -17.63 -1.47
CA PHE A 157 2.37 -17.32 -0.57
C PHE A 157 3.51 -16.57 -1.26
N ALA A 158 3.70 -16.76 -2.56
CA ALA A 158 4.74 -16.08 -3.33
C ALA A 158 4.50 -14.57 -3.37
N GLU A 159 3.27 -14.14 -3.71
CA GLU A 159 2.92 -12.73 -3.73
C GLU A 159 2.84 -12.13 -2.32
N ALA A 160 2.31 -12.88 -1.34
CA ALA A 160 2.33 -12.46 0.06
C ALA A 160 3.76 -12.15 0.54
N ASN A 161 4.72 -13.03 0.26
CA ASN A 161 6.12 -12.83 0.63
C ASN A 161 6.71 -11.59 -0.05
N LYS A 162 6.46 -11.36 -1.34
CA LYS A 162 6.96 -10.17 -2.04
C LYS A 162 6.49 -8.88 -1.37
N VAL A 163 5.21 -8.81 -1.01
CA VAL A 163 4.65 -7.64 -0.35
C VAL A 163 5.25 -7.45 1.06
N VAL A 164 5.41 -8.54 1.83
CA VAL A 164 6.06 -8.47 3.16
C VAL A 164 7.50 -7.95 3.05
N LEU A 165 8.29 -8.46 2.11
CA LEU A 165 9.66 -8.01 1.90
C LEU A 165 9.72 -6.53 1.55
N PHE A 166 8.82 -6.08 0.68
CA PHE A 166 8.70 -4.68 0.31
C PHE A 166 8.39 -3.80 1.53
N VAL A 167 7.38 -4.17 2.33
CA VAL A 167 7.00 -3.45 3.55
C VAL A 167 8.15 -3.40 4.56
N MET A 168 8.83 -4.53 4.81
CA MET A 168 9.98 -4.57 5.72
C MET A 168 11.13 -3.68 5.24
N THR A 169 11.39 -3.66 3.93
CA THR A 169 12.42 -2.81 3.33
C THR A 169 12.09 -1.32 3.50
N LEU A 170 10.81 -0.95 3.32
CA LEU A 170 10.33 0.42 3.53
C LEU A 170 10.36 0.85 4.99
N GLN A 171 9.89 0.00 5.91
CA GLN A 171 9.76 0.33 7.33
C GLN A 171 11.09 0.45 8.04
N LEU A 172 12.09 -0.35 7.65
CA LEU A 172 13.28 -0.46 8.45
C LEU A 172 14.38 0.52 8.06
N LYS A 173 14.49 1.02 6.82
CA LYS A 173 15.76 1.61 6.32
C LYS A 173 16.99 0.71 6.61
N HIS A 174 16.78 -0.54 7.02
CA HIS A 174 17.79 -1.52 7.42
C HIS A 174 18.15 -2.32 6.19
N ILE A 175 19.06 -1.72 5.44
CA ILE A 175 19.67 -2.23 4.22
C ILE A 175 20.31 -3.64 4.43
N PRO A 176 21.08 -3.92 5.49
CA PRO A 176 21.73 -5.22 5.68
C PRO A 176 20.77 -6.42 5.84
N GLU A 177 19.64 -6.21 6.51
CA GLU A 177 18.65 -7.24 6.82
C GLU A 177 17.82 -7.58 5.57
N ALA A 178 17.53 -6.58 4.72
CA ALA A 178 16.95 -6.82 3.40
C ALA A 178 17.88 -7.67 2.51
N GLN A 179 19.20 -7.49 2.60
CA GLN A 179 20.19 -8.33 1.92
C GLN A 179 20.17 -9.77 2.44
N GLU A 180 20.10 -9.97 3.76
CA GLU A 180 20.02 -11.30 4.35
C GLU A 180 18.78 -12.06 3.88
N VAL A 181 17.63 -11.38 3.81
CA VAL A 181 16.40 -12.03 3.32
C VAL A 181 16.45 -12.28 1.80
N LEU A 182 17.04 -11.37 1.01
CA LEU A 182 17.30 -11.63 -0.41
C LEU A 182 18.21 -12.86 -0.61
N ASP A 183 19.22 -13.03 0.23
CA ASP A 183 20.14 -14.17 0.16
C ASP A 183 19.47 -15.47 0.64
N GLN A 184 18.59 -15.41 1.65
CA GLN A 184 17.74 -16.55 2.06
C GLN A 184 16.77 -16.96 0.94
N VAL A 185 16.15 -15.99 0.26
CA VAL A 185 15.26 -16.26 -0.89
C VAL A 185 16.03 -16.83 -2.08
N ALA A 186 17.25 -16.34 -2.34
CA ALA A 186 18.14 -16.89 -3.36
C ALA A 186 18.58 -18.33 -3.03
N ALA A 187 18.73 -18.67 -1.75
CA ALA A 187 19.09 -20.01 -1.30
C ALA A 187 17.96 -21.05 -1.46
N LEU A 188 16.71 -20.63 -1.70
CA LEU A 188 15.56 -21.54 -1.90
C LEU A 188 15.50 -22.17 -3.32
N ASP A 189 16.53 -21.98 -4.15
CA ASP A 189 16.68 -22.51 -5.54
C ASP A 189 15.40 -22.37 -6.39
N TYR A 190 14.85 -21.15 -6.44
CA TYR A 190 13.71 -20.81 -7.30
C TYR A 190 14.11 -20.97 -8.78
N LYS A 191 13.69 -22.09 -9.40
CA LYS A 191 13.81 -22.31 -10.85
C LYS A 191 12.53 -21.86 -11.55
N GLY A 192 12.53 -20.69 -12.18
CA GLY A 192 11.41 -20.20 -13.01
C GLY A 192 11.20 -18.69 -12.96
N ALA A 193 9.98 -18.23 -13.22
CA ALA A 193 9.64 -16.80 -13.27
C ALA A 193 9.97 -16.02 -11.98
N GLY A 194 10.01 -16.68 -10.82
CA GLY A 194 10.41 -16.07 -9.55
C GLY A 194 11.87 -15.58 -9.50
N THR A 195 12.75 -16.12 -10.34
CA THR A 195 14.14 -15.64 -10.45
C THR A 195 14.19 -14.21 -10.99
N ALA A 196 13.27 -13.85 -11.90
CA ALA A 196 13.19 -12.52 -12.51
C ALA A 196 12.75 -11.44 -11.52
N ASP A 197 11.79 -11.77 -10.66
CA ASP A 197 11.27 -10.84 -9.65
C ASP A 197 12.29 -10.66 -8.52
N MET A 198 12.97 -11.74 -8.12
CA MET A 198 14.11 -11.66 -7.20
C MET A 198 15.23 -10.76 -7.76
N LEU A 199 15.49 -10.85 -9.07
CA LEU A 199 16.46 -9.99 -9.76
C LEU A 199 16.01 -8.52 -9.78
N ALA A 200 14.74 -8.24 -10.06
CA ALA A 200 14.20 -6.89 -10.02
C ALA A 200 14.30 -6.27 -8.61
N ASN A 201 14.03 -7.08 -7.58
CA ASN A 201 14.16 -6.66 -6.19
C ASN A 201 15.63 -6.42 -5.80
N ARG A 202 16.56 -7.26 -6.27
CA ARG A 202 18.01 -7.08 -6.05
C ARG A 202 18.58 -5.86 -6.78
N ILE A 203 18.12 -5.58 -8.00
CA ILE A 203 18.49 -4.36 -8.75
C ILE A 203 17.98 -3.10 -8.02
N THR A 204 16.74 -3.15 -7.52
CA THR A 204 16.15 -2.06 -6.75
C THR A 204 16.93 -1.82 -5.46
N TYR A 205 17.30 -2.89 -4.75
CA TYR A 205 18.13 -2.82 -3.56
C TYR A 205 19.51 -2.19 -3.84
N GLU A 206 20.25 -2.66 -4.86
CA GLU A 206 21.56 -2.10 -5.22
C GLU A 206 21.49 -0.62 -5.63
N TYR A 207 20.44 -0.23 -6.34
CA TYR A 207 20.21 1.16 -6.73
C TYR A 207 20.01 2.07 -5.50
N LEU A 208 19.25 1.60 -4.52
CA LEU A 208 18.94 2.36 -3.29
C LEU A 208 20.13 2.44 -2.31
N THR A 209 21.13 1.58 -2.44
CA THR A 209 22.17 1.38 -1.43
C THR A 209 23.56 1.85 -1.87
N ASN A 210 23.86 1.75 -3.17
CA ASN A 210 25.20 2.01 -3.71
C ASN A 210 25.25 3.15 -4.73
N ASP A 211 24.16 3.89 -4.98
CA ASP A 211 24.08 4.96 -6.00
C ASP A 211 24.34 4.48 -7.45
N GLY A 212 24.07 3.19 -7.70
CA GLY A 212 24.03 2.62 -9.06
C GLY A 212 25.33 2.32 -9.84
N PRO A 213 26.58 2.34 -9.31
CA PRO A 213 27.74 1.99 -10.12
C PRO A 213 27.80 0.49 -10.48
N MET A 214 27.23 -0.41 -9.65
CA MET A 214 27.09 -1.83 -9.98
C MET A 214 25.87 -2.15 -10.87
N TRP A 215 24.94 -1.20 -11.05
CA TRP A 215 23.78 -1.33 -11.94
C TRP A 215 24.21 -1.72 -13.35
N TRP A 216 25.28 -1.10 -13.86
CA TRP A 216 25.84 -1.42 -15.17
C TRP A 216 26.36 -2.86 -15.26
N HIS A 217 26.97 -3.39 -14.20
CA HIS A 217 27.51 -4.75 -14.21
C HIS A 217 26.41 -5.83 -14.22
N CYS A 218 25.31 -5.58 -13.50
CA CYS A 218 24.13 -6.45 -13.49
C CYS A 218 23.31 -6.34 -14.80
N CYS A 219 23.14 -5.14 -15.34
CA CYS A 219 22.41 -4.91 -16.59
C CYS A 219 23.16 -5.38 -17.84
N VAL A 220 24.50 -5.38 -17.84
CA VAL A 220 25.33 -5.77 -19.00
C VAL A 220 25.60 -7.27 -19.07
N ASN A 221 25.86 -7.94 -17.93
CA ASN A 221 26.27 -9.35 -17.95
C ASN A 221 25.08 -10.34 -17.97
N TRP A 222 23.90 -9.93 -17.48
CA TRP A 222 22.78 -10.84 -17.25
C TRP A 222 21.78 -11.07 -18.42
N PRO A 223 21.70 -10.22 -19.47
CA PRO A 223 20.90 -10.53 -20.68
C PRO A 223 21.31 -11.83 -21.38
N LEU A 224 22.53 -12.33 -21.12
CA LEU A 224 23.05 -13.57 -21.66
C LEU A 224 22.40 -14.83 -21.05
N GLN A 225 21.74 -14.71 -19.89
CA GLN A 225 21.18 -15.87 -19.16
C GLN A 225 19.65 -15.99 -19.28
N MET A 226 18.90 -14.88 -19.43
CA MET A 226 17.43 -14.90 -19.56
C MET A 226 16.91 -13.76 -20.47
N PRO A 227 16.91 -13.94 -21.81
CA PRO A 227 16.56 -12.88 -22.76
C PRO A 227 15.05 -12.60 -22.93
N SER A 228 14.17 -13.41 -22.34
CA SER A 228 12.70 -13.35 -22.56
C SER A 228 11.90 -12.74 -21.41
N THR A 229 12.56 -12.14 -20.42
CA THR A 229 11.91 -11.61 -19.22
C THR A 229 11.22 -10.27 -19.48
N SER A 230 9.99 -10.08 -18.98
CA SER A 230 9.19 -8.85 -19.16
C SER A 230 9.93 -7.58 -18.77
N PHE A 231 10.73 -7.63 -17.69
CA PHE A 231 11.58 -6.52 -17.25
C PHE A 231 12.62 -6.09 -18.30
N TRP A 232 13.29 -7.04 -18.96
CA TRP A 232 14.28 -6.75 -19.99
C TRP A 232 13.64 -6.18 -21.26
N LEU A 233 12.49 -6.74 -21.67
CA LEU A 233 11.69 -6.22 -22.78
C LEU A 233 11.23 -4.76 -22.55
N ILE A 234 10.81 -4.44 -21.33
CA ILE A 234 10.42 -3.07 -20.95
C ILE A 234 11.62 -2.14 -20.94
N SER A 235 12.74 -2.54 -20.32
CA SER A 235 13.97 -1.74 -20.27
C SER A 235 14.55 -1.48 -21.65
N ARG A 236 14.56 -2.49 -22.54
CA ARG A 236 14.99 -2.33 -23.93
C ARG A 236 14.09 -1.35 -24.69
N ARG A 237 12.76 -1.48 -24.58
CA ARG A 237 11.82 -0.53 -25.21
C ARG A 237 11.96 0.90 -24.68
N LYS A 238 12.27 1.06 -23.40
CA LYS A 238 12.53 2.37 -22.79
C LYS A 238 13.84 2.97 -23.30
N ASN A 239 14.90 2.18 -23.43
CA ASN A 239 16.17 2.64 -24.02
C ASN A 239 16.03 3.00 -25.50
N GLU A 240 15.35 2.16 -26.31
CA GLU A 240 15.06 2.46 -27.72
C GLU A 240 14.25 3.78 -27.86
N ARG A 241 13.30 4.03 -26.96
CA ARG A 241 12.58 5.32 -26.89
C ARG A 241 13.47 6.48 -26.49
N PHE A 242 14.35 6.28 -25.51
CA PHE A 242 15.28 7.31 -25.06
C PHE A 242 16.27 7.68 -26.18
N ASP A 243 16.84 6.69 -26.87
CA ASP A 243 17.75 6.91 -28.00
C ASP A 243 17.05 7.66 -29.14
N ALA A 244 15.82 7.29 -29.47
CA ALA A 244 15.01 8.00 -30.47
C ALA A 244 14.67 9.45 -30.06
N ILE A 245 14.53 9.71 -28.75
CA ILE A 245 14.38 11.06 -28.21
C ILE A 245 15.70 11.82 -28.37
N VAL A 246 16.82 11.24 -27.91
CA VAL A 246 18.15 11.88 -28.01
C VAL A 246 18.49 12.22 -29.45
N GLU A 247 18.28 11.31 -30.40
CA GLU A 247 18.53 11.52 -31.82
C GLU A 247 17.70 12.69 -32.39
N LYS A 248 16.44 12.82 -31.97
CA LYS A 248 15.57 13.95 -32.34
C LYS A 248 16.08 15.31 -31.85
N TYR A 249 16.83 15.33 -30.75
CA TYR A 249 17.40 16.55 -30.15
C TYR A 249 18.90 16.74 -30.45
N GLN A 250 19.56 15.81 -31.14
CA GLN A 250 20.96 15.92 -31.60
C GLN A 250 21.11 16.65 -32.94
N VAL A 251 20.03 17.20 -33.50
CA VAL A 251 20.11 18.13 -34.65
C VAL A 251 20.64 19.48 -34.17
N VAL A 252 21.97 19.63 -34.21
CA VAL A 252 22.69 20.90 -34.37
C VAL A 252 23.48 20.83 -35.66
#